data_AF-A0A932QSV4-F1
#
_entry.id   AF-A0A932QSV4-F1
#
_cell.length_a   1.000
_cell.length_b   1.000
_cell.length_c   1.000
_cell.angle_alpha   90.00
_cell.angle_beta   90.00
_cell.angle_gamma   90.00
#
_symmetry.space_group_name_H-M   'P 1'
#
loop_
_entity.id
_entity.type
_entity.pdbx_description
1 polymer ?
#
loop_
_entity_poly.entity_id
_entity_poly.type
_entity_poly.pdbx_seq_one_letter_code
_entity_poly.pdbx_strand_id
1 'polypeptide(L)'
;MPFQIQEQIVEIDNPKLFQWMDVYSAIQKSIKNLKDNYIIKLNLVKSSKSKLYFHVVYVEDFIGFIDEPFKPSIIESFKDISKADEISCLIIPTGVGAQFGGYAGDANPLAKALANSSKYLLTHPNVVNGAVLTDLPQNLIYLEGFLLDQFLSGRINLLPNKRNKIGVIFDSGINEKRLEYEINVLNAVRAFYGCNILAWTLTDKPMLINPSINEFGFSSGSIKNFEYVIEKAFKLKEAGATAIALCTAIPDSDSSQGYMCGSGVDPIGGVESIMSHIVSSACGLVSAHGPVLLSDDQHKKTDYKNISPLAAGEYIAETFLPSVISGLRFAPQITESPDSKSVKNVSSIIVPYNAFGSAGVFYCNEEFQNVVLVKENKTCLDISPDDLNIRFKVVDSYIDITNSRMLSESGIDTDALRRPIKSIQKI
;
A
#
# COMPACT_ATOMS: atom_id res chain seq x y z
N MET A 1 -7.78 25.56 -10.39
CA MET A 1 -6.86 25.35 -11.54
C MET A 1 -7.07 23.94 -12.09
N PRO A 2 -6.43 23.47 -13.19
CA PRO A 2 -6.47 22.04 -13.49
C PRO A 2 -5.93 21.24 -12.31
N PHE A 3 -6.51 20.08 -12.05
CA PHE A 3 -6.04 19.13 -11.03
C PHE A 3 -4.59 18.73 -11.33
N GLN A 4 -3.66 19.04 -10.42
CA GLN A 4 -2.23 18.76 -10.61
C GLN A 4 -1.67 17.96 -9.45
N ILE A 5 -0.99 16.88 -9.78
CA ILE A 5 -0.23 16.05 -8.85
C ILE A 5 1.23 16.46 -8.99
N GLN A 6 1.85 16.84 -7.88
CA GLN A 6 3.24 17.24 -7.81
C GLN A 6 3.99 16.28 -6.89
N GLU A 7 5.20 15.91 -7.30
CA GLU A 7 6.14 15.10 -6.53
C GLU A 7 7.44 15.88 -6.36
N GLN A 8 7.98 15.89 -5.14
CA GLN A 8 9.29 16.47 -4.87
C GLN A 8 10.00 15.76 -3.73
N ILE A 9 11.32 15.89 -3.74
CA ILE A 9 12.16 15.52 -2.60
C ILE A 9 12.43 16.78 -1.78
N VAL A 10 12.02 16.74 -0.52
CA VAL A 10 12.25 17.80 0.45
C VAL A 10 13.44 17.42 1.31
N GLU A 11 14.49 18.23 1.22
CA GLU A 11 15.64 18.13 2.12
C GLU A 11 15.40 18.97 3.38
N ILE A 12 15.67 18.38 4.55
CA ILE A 12 15.72 19.09 5.83
C ILE A 12 16.99 18.70 6.59
N ASP A 13 17.38 19.53 7.56
CA ASP A 13 18.42 19.16 8.51
C ASP A 13 17.96 18.02 9.42
N ASN A 14 18.84 17.07 9.68
CA ASN A 14 18.58 15.99 10.63
C ASN A 14 18.65 16.55 12.06
N PRO A 15 17.54 16.56 12.82
CA PRO A 15 17.54 17.10 14.17
C PRO A 15 18.40 16.23 15.10
N LYS A 16 19.02 16.86 16.11
CA LYS A 16 19.80 16.12 17.13
C LYS A 16 18.96 15.10 17.88
N LEU A 17 17.72 15.46 18.18
CA LEU A 17 16.69 14.61 18.77
C LEU A 17 15.54 14.54 17.78
N PHE A 18 15.28 13.35 17.24
CA PHE A 18 14.17 13.17 16.32
C PHE A 18 12.84 13.22 17.07
N GLN A 19 11.96 14.12 16.63
CA GLN A 19 10.56 14.17 17.02
C GLN A 19 9.73 14.43 15.77
N TRP A 20 8.70 13.62 15.55
CA TRP A 20 7.91 13.66 14.33
C TRP A 20 7.29 15.04 14.09
N MET A 21 6.82 15.71 15.15
CA MET A 21 6.25 17.07 15.05
C MET A 21 7.25 18.12 14.54
N ASP A 22 8.51 18.06 15.00
CA ASP A 22 9.56 18.99 14.60
C ASP A 22 9.96 18.75 13.15
N VAL A 23 10.11 17.48 12.77
CA VAL A 23 10.41 17.04 11.41
C VAL A 23 9.31 17.45 10.45
N TYR A 24 8.05 17.18 10.79
CA TYR A 24 6.89 17.59 10.01
C TYR A 24 6.85 19.11 9.84
N SER A 25 7.06 19.87 10.92
CA SER A 25 7.12 21.34 10.87
C SER A 25 8.25 21.88 9.98
N ALA A 26 9.40 21.20 9.94
CA ALA A 26 10.51 21.55 9.05
C ALA A 26 10.15 21.28 7.58
N ILE A 27 9.55 20.13 7.28
CA ILE A 27 9.06 19.79 5.92
C ILE A 27 8.05 20.84 5.46
N GLN A 28 7.09 21.21 6.32
CA GLN A 28 6.07 22.20 5.97
C GLN A 28 6.67 23.57 5.60
N LYS A 29 7.74 23.99 6.28
CA LYS A 29 8.45 25.24 5.99
C LYS A 29 9.22 25.19 4.67
N SER A 30 9.70 24.01 4.27
CA SER A 30 10.44 23.81 3.02
C SER A 30 9.52 23.77 1.78
N ILE A 31 8.25 23.38 1.95
CA ILE A 31 7.28 23.35 0.85
C ILE A 31 6.65 24.75 0.68
N LYS A 32 6.99 25.43 -0.42
CA LYS A 32 6.37 26.72 -0.77
C LYS A 32 4.86 26.54 -1.00
N ASN A 33 4.07 27.51 -0.52
CA ASN A 33 2.61 27.57 -0.70
C ASN A 33 1.86 26.32 -0.21
N LEU A 34 2.33 25.64 0.84
CA LEU A 34 1.67 24.43 1.35
C LEU A 34 0.18 24.61 1.70
N LYS A 35 -0.25 25.83 2.06
CA LYS A 35 -1.67 26.11 2.36
C LYS A 35 -2.62 25.82 1.20
N ASP A 36 -2.10 25.82 -0.03
CA ASP A 36 -2.86 25.56 -1.25
C ASP A 36 -2.68 24.11 -1.75
N ASN A 37 -1.89 23.28 -1.01
CA ASN A 37 -1.44 21.96 -1.42
C ASN A 37 -1.82 20.89 -0.40
N TYR A 38 -2.51 19.84 -0.85
CA TYR A 38 -2.89 18.72 -0.02
C TYR A 38 -1.89 17.57 -0.14
N ILE A 39 -1.21 17.22 0.95
CA ILE A 39 -0.23 16.13 0.95
C ILE A 39 -0.99 14.78 0.96
N ILE A 40 -0.64 13.90 0.03
CA ILE A 40 -1.20 12.52 -0.06
C ILE A 40 -0.14 11.43 0.19
N LYS A 41 1.15 11.78 0.16
CA LYS A 41 2.25 10.86 0.48
C LYS A 41 3.38 11.64 1.11
N LEU A 42 3.92 11.11 2.21
CA LEU A 42 5.08 11.67 2.88
C LEU A 42 5.91 10.54 3.48
N ASN A 43 7.08 10.27 2.91
CA ASN A 43 7.97 9.21 3.37
C ASN A 43 9.42 9.66 3.37
N LEU A 44 10.17 9.32 4.41
CA LEU A 44 11.62 9.38 4.39
C LEU A 44 12.12 8.37 3.34
N VAL A 45 13.03 8.80 2.47
CA VAL A 45 13.61 7.96 1.40
C VAL A 45 15.13 7.88 1.46
N LYS A 46 15.76 8.83 2.14
CA LYS A 46 17.20 8.82 2.42
C LYS A 46 17.51 9.53 3.73
N SER A 47 18.47 9.01 4.49
CA SER A 47 18.96 9.62 5.73
C SER A 47 20.49 9.74 5.75
N SER A 48 20.96 10.67 6.58
CA SER A 48 22.35 10.78 7.00
C SER A 48 22.37 11.49 8.35
N LYS A 49 23.50 11.46 9.06
CA LYS A 49 23.67 12.17 10.33
C LYS A 49 23.39 13.69 10.29
N SER A 50 23.41 14.31 9.11
CA SER A 50 23.20 15.76 8.96
C SER A 50 21.93 16.13 8.20
N LYS A 51 21.42 15.26 7.33
CA LYS A 51 20.32 15.57 6.40
C LYS A 51 19.33 14.42 6.28
N LEU A 52 18.05 14.78 6.14
CA LEU A 52 16.95 13.87 5.83
C LEU A 52 16.27 14.28 4.53
N TYR A 53 15.89 13.29 3.72
CA TYR A 53 15.25 13.50 2.43
C TYR A 53 13.88 12.83 2.43
N PHE A 54 12.84 13.65 2.32
CA PHE A 54 11.46 13.19 2.31
C PHE A 54 10.88 13.26 0.90
N HIS A 55 10.37 12.15 0.41
CA HIS A 55 9.52 12.13 -0.76
C HIS A 55 8.11 12.60 -0.36
N VAL A 56 7.70 13.73 -0.94
CA VAL A 56 6.40 14.34 -0.72
C VAL A 56 5.63 14.38 -2.03
N VAL A 57 4.43 13.81 -2.02
CA VAL A 57 3.45 13.97 -3.10
C VAL A 57 2.28 14.79 -2.58
N TYR A 58 1.90 15.81 -3.33
CA TYR A 58 0.78 16.67 -3.00
C TYR A 58 -0.06 16.98 -4.25
N VAL A 59 -1.31 17.37 -3.99
CA VAL A 59 -2.27 17.75 -5.01
C VAL A 59 -2.65 19.22 -4.79
N GLU A 60 -2.55 20.01 -5.85
CA GLU A 60 -2.92 21.44 -5.83
C GLU A 60 -4.44 21.61 -5.87
N ASP A 61 -4.96 22.63 -5.18
CA ASP A 61 -6.40 22.97 -5.13
C ASP A 61 -7.30 21.78 -4.70
N PHE A 62 -6.78 20.87 -3.88
CA PHE A 62 -7.48 19.66 -3.45
C PHE A 62 -7.85 19.71 -1.97
N ILE A 63 -9.05 19.26 -1.66
CA ILE A 63 -9.54 19.12 -0.28
C ILE A 63 -9.76 17.65 -0.04
N GLY A 64 -8.91 17.05 0.80
CA GLY A 64 -9.14 15.70 1.30
C GLY A 64 -10.02 15.70 2.54
N PHE A 65 -10.44 14.50 2.97
CA PHE A 65 -11.35 14.34 4.10
C PHE A 65 -10.71 14.61 5.48
N ILE A 66 -9.38 14.73 5.53
CA ILE A 66 -8.61 15.14 6.72
C ILE A 66 -7.80 16.37 6.35
N ASP A 67 -8.01 17.50 7.03
CA ASP A 67 -7.38 18.78 6.67
C ASP A 67 -5.84 18.73 6.68
N GLU A 68 -5.24 18.12 7.70
CA GLU A 68 -3.78 18.03 7.89
C GLU A 68 -3.34 16.58 8.13
N PRO A 69 -3.25 15.73 7.09
CA PRO A 69 -3.18 14.27 7.24
C PRO A 69 -1.90 13.74 7.90
N PHE A 70 -0.77 14.42 7.74
CA PHE A 70 0.52 13.95 8.27
C PHE A 70 0.95 14.65 9.56
N LYS A 71 0.13 15.57 10.07
CA LYS A 71 0.38 16.21 11.34
C LYS A 71 0.17 15.18 12.46
N PRO A 72 1.06 15.06 13.46
CA PRO A 72 0.80 14.21 14.61
C PRO A 72 -0.52 14.58 15.30
N SER A 73 -1.25 13.58 15.82
CA SER A 73 -2.43 13.88 16.65
C SER A 73 -1.99 14.49 17.98
N ILE A 74 -2.65 15.56 18.42
CA ILE A 74 -2.43 16.11 19.77
C ILE A 74 -3.18 15.20 20.72
N ILE A 75 -2.43 14.53 21.59
CA ILE A 75 -3.00 13.61 22.54
C ILE A 75 -2.83 14.17 23.93
N GLU A 76 -3.96 14.40 24.59
CA GLU A 76 -4.00 14.49 26.04
C GLU A 76 -3.54 13.14 26.59
N SER A 77 -2.45 13.16 27.36
CA SER A 77 -1.71 12.00 27.87
C SER A 77 -2.59 10.75 28.03
N PHE A 78 -2.35 9.73 27.22
CA PHE A 78 -3.11 8.47 27.24
C PHE A 78 -2.82 7.68 28.53
N LYS A 79 -3.47 8.05 29.63
CA LYS A 79 -3.29 7.41 30.95
C LYS A 79 -4.12 6.14 31.18
N ASP A 80 -4.85 5.64 30.19
CA ASP A 80 -5.58 4.37 30.28
C ASP A 80 -5.19 3.42 29.14
N ILE A 81 -4.11 2.66 29.36
CA ILE A 81 -3.62 1.59 28.48
C ILE A 81 -4.09 0.26 29.10
N SER A 82 -5.32 -0.13 28.82
CA SER A 82 -5.84 -1.44 29.24
C SER A 82 -6.79 -2.08 28.22
N LYS A 83 -6.66 -1.76 26.93
CA LYS A 83 -7.35 -2.49 25.86
C LYS A 83 -6.35 -3.28 25.01
N ALA A 84 -6.70 -4.55 24.80
CA ALA A 84 -5.86 -5.65 24.34
C ALA A 84 -5.15 -5.43 23.00
N ASP A 85 -3.98 -6.06 22.90
CA ASP A 85 -3.18 -6.34 21.70
C ASP A 85 -4.00 -7.07 20.63
N GLU A 86 -4.87 -6.35 19.93
CA GLU A 86 -5.80 -6.94 18.95
C GLU A 86 -5.24 -6.91 17.52
N ILE A 87 -4.39 -5.93 17.17
CA ILE A 87 -3.94 -5.70 15.80
C ILE A 87 -2.42 -5.79 15.70
N SER A 88 -1.92 -6.72 14.89
CA SER A 88 -0.54 -6.64 14.37
C SER A 88 -0.55 -6.02 12.97
N CYS A 89 0.42 -5.17 12.66
CA CYS A 89 0.58 -4.55 11.35
C CYS A 89 1.79 -5.14 10.61
N LEU A 90 1.61 -5.57 9.37
CA LEU A 90 2.69 -5.90 8.44
C LEU A 90 2.69 -4.86 7.31
N ILE A 91 3.74 -4.07 7.22
CA ILE A 91 3.86 -2.96 6.26
C ILE A 91 5.12 -3.15 5.44
N ILE A 92 4.96 -3.33 4.13
CA ILE A 92 6.03 -3.51 3.14
C ILE A 92 5.75 -2.59 1.93
N PRO A 93 6.25 -1.35 1.93
CA PRO A 93 5.87 -0.38 0.90
C PRO A 93 6.07 -0.92 -0.53
N THR A 94 5.11 -0.63 -1.41
CA THR A 94 5.21 -0.98 -2.83
C THR A 94 6.19 -0.05 -3.54
N GLY A 95 6.74 -0.52 -4.67
CA GLY A 95 7.59 0.30 -5.53
C GLY A 95 8.97 0.64 -4.96
N VAL A 96 9.44 -0.07 -3.92
CA VAL A 96 10.81 0.10 -3.37
C VAL A 96 11.67 -1.17 -3.45
N GLY A 97 11.19 -2.21 -4.14
CA GLY A 97 11.96 -3.44 -4.38
C GLY A 97 12.30 -4.21 -3.09
N ALA A 98 11.32 -4.39 -2.21
CA ALA A 98 11.51 -5.16 -0.99
C ALA A 98 11.80 -6.64 -1.29
N GLN A 99 12.70 -7.26 -0.53
CA GLN A 99 13.07 -8.67 -0.69
C GLN A 99 11.90 -9.64 -0.38
N PHE A 100 11.01 -9.25 0.52
CA PHE A 100 9.69 -9.85 0.70
C PHE A 100 8.64 -8.77 0.47
N GLY A 101 7.57 -9.09 -0.26
CA GLY A 101 6.47 -8.16 -0.54
C GLY A 101 6.84 -7.08 -1.54
N GLY A 102 7.93 -7.26 -2.29
CA GLY A 102 8.31 -6.43 -3.42
C GLY A 102 7.67 -6.85 -4.73
N TYR A 103 6.99 -8.00 -4.76
CA TYR A 103 6.26 -8.53 -5.90
C TYR A 103 4.79 -8.75 -5.52
N ALA A 104 3.89 -8.82 -6.51
CA ALA A 104 2.47 -8.95 -6.24
C ALA A 104 2.16 -10.24 -5.45
N GLY A 105 1.87 -10.11 -4.16
CA GLY A 105 1.43 -11.20 -3.30
C GLY A 105 2.54 -12.14 -2.80
N ASP A 106 3.83 -11.86 -3.06
CA ASP A 106 4.93 -12.77 -2.65
C ASP A 106 5.14 -12.84 -1.12
N ALA A 107 4.59 -11.86 -0.40
CA ALA A 107 4.52 -11.85 1.06
C ALA A 107 3.19 -12.39 1.62
N ASN A 108 2.26 -12.90 0.80
CA ASN A 108 1.02 -13.49 1.29
C ASN A 108 1.25 -14.67 2.25
N PRO A 109 2.21 -15.60 2.00
CA PRO A 109 2.52 -16.66 2.98
C PRO A 109 2.95 -16.10 4.34
N LEU A 110 3.75 -15.03 4.34
CA LEU A 110 4.15 -14.33 5.56
C LEU A 110 2.94 -13.69 6.26
N ALA A 111 2.05 -13.04 5.50
CA ALA A 111 0.81 -12.50 6.04
C ALA A 111 -0.06 -13.61 6.67
N LYS A 112 -0.19 -14.78 6.05
CA LYS A 112 -0.91 -15.92 6.63
C LYS A 112 -0.29 -16.42 7.93
N ALA A 113 1.04 -16.46 8.03
CA ALA A 113 1.71 -16.81 9.29
C ALA A 113 1.47 -15.77 10.38
N LEU A 114 1.66 -14.48 10.07
CA LEU A 114 1.50 -13.39 11.03
C LEU A 114 0.04 -13.14 11.42
N ALA A 115 -0.93 -13.49 10.55
CA ALA A 115 -2.35 -13.44 10.88
C ALA A 115 -2.74 -14.28 12.10
N ASN A 116 -1.93 -15.30 12.44
CA ASN A 116 -2.14 -16.13 13.61
C ASN A 116 -1.51 -15.56 14.89
N SER A 117 -0.87 -14.38 14.85
CA SER A 117 -0.30 -13.73 16.05
C SER A 117 -1.31 -12.93 16.85
N SER A 118 -2.39 -12.47 16.21
CA SER A 118 -3.28 -11.44 16.73
C SER A 118 -4.70 -11.61 16.22
N LYS A 119 -5.64 -10.88 16.82
CA LYS A 119 -7.05 -10.95 16.41
C LYS A 119 -7.25 -10.45 14.99
N TYR A 120 -6.50 -9.43 14.58
CA TYR A 120 -6.49 -8.91 13.21
C TYR A 120 -5.07 -8.66 12.72
N LEU A 121 -4.81 -8.99 11.46
CA LEU A 121 -3.61 -8.54 10.75
C LEU A 121 -3.97 -7.35 9.86
N LEU A 122 -3.37 -6.20 10.11
CA LEU A 122 -3.46 -5.04 9.22
C LEU A 122 -2.29 -5.08 8.22
N THR A 123 -2.60 -4.97 6.94
CA THR A 123 -1.57 -4.88 5.89
C THR A 123 -2.09 -4.12 4.67
N HIS A 124 -1.18 -3.79 3.75
CA HIS A 124 -1.51 -3.06 2.53
C HIS A 124 -1.72 -4.01 1.33
N PRO A 125 -2.38 -3.51 0.27
CA PRO A 125 -2.66 -4.27 -0.94
C PRO A 125 -1.53 -5.16 -1.46
N ASN A 126 -0.34 -4.59 -1.69
CA ASN A 126 0.77 -5.29 -2.33
C ASN A 126 1.24 -6.58 -1.62
N VAL A 127 1.08 -6.68 -0.29
CA VAL A 127 1.47 -7.90 0.45
C VAL A 127 0.66 -9.10 0.00
N VAL A 128 -0.61 -8.89 -0.31
CA VAL A 128 -1.60 -9.97 -0.45
C VAL A 128 -2.24 -10.04 -1.83
N ASN A 129 -2.07 -9.02 -2.67
CA ASN A 129 -2.59 -9.00 -4.02
C ASN A 129 -1.69 -9.78 -4.97
N GLY A 130 -2.06 -11.01 -5.32
CA GLY A 130 -1.32 -11.86 -6.25
C GLY A 130 -1.89 -11.90 -7.67
N ALA A 131 -2.30 -10.74 -8.20
CA ALA A 131 -2.99 -10.61 -9.48
C ALA A 131 -4.31 -11.43 -9.57
N VAL A 132 -4.29 -12.59 -10.23
CA VAL A 132 -5.44 -13.53 -10.29
C VAL A 132 -5.51 -14.45 -9.07
N LEU A 133 -4.39 -14.64 -8.36
CA LEU A 133 -4.28 -15.54 -7.22
C LEU A 133 -4.87 -14.88 -5.96
N THR A 134 -5.65 -15.66 -5.19
CA THR A 134 -6.19 -15.21 -3.90
C THR A 134 -6.13 -16.32 -2.86
N ASP A 135 -5.58 -16.01 -1.68
CA ASP A 135 -5.51 -16.90 -0.51
C ASP A 135 -5.33 -16.04 0.76
N LEU A 136 -6.30 -15.15 1.00
CA LEU A 136 -6.20 -14.12 2.02
C LEU A 136 -6.47 -14.67 3.44
N PRO A 137 -5.78 -14.16 4.47
CA PRO A 137 -6.15 -14.42 5.86
C PRO A 137 -7.58 -13.94 6.17
N GLN A 138 -8.32 -14.71 6.97
CA GLN A 138 -9.73 -14.40 7.26
C GLN A 138 -9.93 -13.24 8.25
N ASN A 139 -8.89 -12.84 8.96
CA ASN A 139 -8.87 -11.75 9.94
C ASN A 139 -8.06 -10.54 9.45
N LEU A 140 -7.99 -10.35 8.14
CA LEU A 140 -7.30 -9.24 7.52
C LEU A 140 -8.02 -7.90 7.76
N ILE A 141 -7.26 -6.83 7.96
CA ILE A 141 -7.65 -5.44 7.74
C ILE A 141 -6.85 -4.95 6.53
N TYR A 142 -7.53 -4.80 5.40
CA TYR A 142 -6.90 -4.44 4.13
C TYR A 142 -6.93 -2.92 3.95
N LEU A 143 -5.77 -2.26 4.05
CA LEU A 143 -5.69 -0.80 4.11
C LEU A 143 -4.52 -0.24 3.30
N GLU A 144 -4.81 0.66 2.36
CA GLU A 144 -3.79 1.31 1.56
C GLU A 144 -2.97 2.34 2.38
N GLY A 145 -1.79 2.72 1.86
CA GLY A 145 -0.76 3.45 2.62
C GLY A 145 -1.19 4.79 3.20
N PHE A 146 -2.04 5.57 2.52
CA PHE A 146 -2.48 6.86 3.02
C PHE A 146 -3.31 6.69 4.28
N LEU A 147 -4.43 5.94 4.21
CA LEU A 147 -5.28 5.68 5.37
C LEU A 147 -4.56 4.90 6.46
N LEU A 148 -3.59 4.05 6.10
CA LEU A 148 -2.74 3.37 7.08
C LEU A 148 -1.96 4.39 7.92
N ASP A 149 -1.30 5.36 7.30
CA ASP A 149 -0.61 6.43 8.04
C ASP A 149 -1.58 7.26 8.89
N GLN A 150 -2.79 7.52 8.40
CA GLN A 150 -3.82 8.22 9.17
C GLN A 150 -4.24 7.43 10.41
N PHE A 151 -4.42 6.12 10.27
CA PHE A 151 -4.79 5.24 11.37
C PHE A 151 -3.68 5.16 12.41
N LEU A 152 -2.45 4.91 11.98
CA LEU A 152 -1.29 4.83 12.87
C LEU A 152 -1.01 6.16 13.57
N SER A 153 -1.24 7.29 12.90
CA SER A 153 -1.10 8.63 13.49
C SER A 153 -2.25 9.02 14.44
N GLY A 154 -3.21 8.11 14.67
CA GLY A 154 -4.38 8.35 15.54
C GLY A 154 -5.40 9.33 14.96
N ARG A 155 -5.39 9.57 13.65
CA ARG A 155 -6.30 10.51 12.96
C ARG A 155 -7.65 9.90 12.62
N ILE A 156 -7.68 8.59 12.45
CA ILE A 156 -8.91 7.85 12.14
C ILE A 156 -9.00 6.59 12.99
N ASN A 157 -10.23 6.12 13.20
CA ASN A 157 -10.52 4.81 13.75
C ASN A 157 -11.11 3.90 12.68
N LEU A 158 -10.88 2.60 12.81
CA LEU A 158 -11.23 1.59 11.84
C LEU A 158 -12.22 0.58 12.43
N LEU A 159 -13.32 0.32 11.74
CA LEU A 159 -14.18 -0.82 12.03
C LEU A 159 -13.87 -1.94 11.01
N PRO A 160 -13.22 -3.04 11.42
CA PRO A 160 -13.01 -4.18 10.54
C PRO A 160 -14.34 -4.67 9.96
N ASN A 161 -14.38 -4.85 8.64
CA ASN A 161 -15.60 -5.24 7.93
C ASN A 161 -15.33 -6.42 7.00
N LYS A 162 -16.36 -7.24 6.75
CA LYS A 162 -16.32 -8.35 5.78
C LYS A 162 -17.44 -8.27 4.73
N ARG A 163 -18.25 -7.21 4.77
CA ARG A 163 -19.45 -7.04 3.93
C ARG A 163 -19.41 -5.71 3.19
N ASN A 164 -18.30 -5.42 2.53
CA ASN A 164 -18.17 -4.20 1.74
C ASN A 164 -19.01 -4.24 0.46
N LYS A 165 -19.57 -3.08 0.09
CA LYS A 165 -20.18 -2.79 -1.21
C LYS A 165 -19.11 -2.14 -2.08
N ILE A 166 -18.52 -2.90 -3.00
CA ILE A 166 -17.37 -2.44 -3.79
C ILE A 166 -17.88 -1.71 -5.03
N GLY A 167 -17.54 -0.42 -5.14
CA GLY A 167 -17.69 0.34 -6.38
C GLY A 167 -16.43 0.19 -7.24
N VAL A 168 -16.59 0.06 -8.56
CA VAL A 168 -15.46 -0.14 -9.48
C VAL A 168 -15.38 1.00 -10.48
N ILE A 169 -14.21 1.62 -10.62
CA ILE A 169 -13.96 2.67 -11.61
C ILE A 169 -13.04 2.09 -12.67
N PHE A 170 -13.49 2.09 -13.92
CA PHE A 170 -12.68 1.79 -15.09
C PHE A 170 -12.21 3.07 -15.75
N ASP A 171 -10.97 3.09 -16.20
CA ASP A 171 -10.44 4.12 -17.08
C ASP A 171 -10.96 3.93 -18.52
N SER A 172 -11.43 5.01 -19.14
CA SER A 172 -11.82 5.04 -20.55
C SER A 172 -10.64 4.88 -21.53
N GLY A 173 -9.40 4.85 -21.04
CA GLY A 173 -8.24 4.37 -21.80
C GLY A 173 -8.27 2.87 -22.10
N ILE A 174 -9.10 2.08 -21.40
CA ILE A 174 -9.28 0.65 -21.63
C ILE A 174 -10.14 0.44 -22.88
N ASN A 175 -9.67 -0.36 -23.83
CA ASN A 175 -10.44 -0.67 -25.04
C ASN A 175 -11.72 -1.47 -24.72
N GLU A 176 -12.73 -1.39 -25.60
CA GLU A 176 -14.06 -1.97 -25.38
C GLU A 176 -14.02 -3.48 -25.09
N LYS A 177 -13.28 -4.26 -25.89
CA LYS A 177 -13.16 -5.70 -25.70
C LYS A 177 -12.53 -6.04 -24.34
N ARG A 178 -11.51 -5.29 -23.93
CA ARG A 178 -10.86 -5.47 -22.64
C ARG A 178 -11.78 -5.05 -21.49
N LEU A 179 -12.55 -3.98 -21.65
CA LEU A 179 -13.55 -3.57 -20.67
C LEU A 179 -14.63 -4.64 -20.46
N GLU A 180 -15.14 -5.25 -21.53
CA GLU A 180 -16.09 -6.37 -21.44
C GLU A 180 -15.49 -7.58 -20.70
N TYR A 181 -14.20 -7.86 -20.91
CA TYR A 181 -13.48 -8.87 -20.16
C TYR A 181 -13.45 -8.53 -18.66
N GLU A 182 -13.05 -7.32 -18.27
CA GLU A 182 -13.00 -6.92 -16.86
C GLU A 182 -14.39 -6.93 -16.19
N ILE A 183 -15.44 -6.55 -16.92
CA ILE A 183 -16.82 -6.67 -16.43
C ILE A 183 -17.19 -8.13 -16.17
N ASN A 184 -16.75 -9.06 -17.02
CA ASN A 184 -16.94 -10.49 -16.79
C ASN A 184 -16.10 -11.01 -15.62
N VAL A 185 -14.93 -10.44 -15.35
CA VAL A 185 -14.16 -10.71 -14.13
C VAL A 185 -14.97 -10.31 -12.90
N LEU A 186 -15.64 -9.15 -12.91
CA LEU A 186 -16.55 -8.74 -11.84
C LEU A 186 -17.72 -9.72 -11.64
N ASN A 187 -18.30 -10.23 -12.73
CA ASN A 187 -19.33 -11.28 -12.66
C ASN A 187 -18.77 -12.58 -12.06
N ALA A 188 -17.55 -12.97 -12.44
CA ALA A 188 -16.89 -14.18 -11.94
C ALA A 188 -16.60 -14.10 -10.44
N VAL A 189 -16.01 -13.00 -9.96
CA VAL A 189 -15.74 -12.82 -8.53
C VAL A 189 -17.02 -12.70 -7.70
N ARG A 190 -18.11 -12.14 -8.27
CA ARG A 190 -19.43 -12.16 -7.62
C ARG A 190 -19.96 -13.59 -7.50
N ALA A 191 -19.91 -14.37 -8.57
CA ALA A 191 -20.43 -15.74 -8.59
C ALA A 191 -19.58 -16.71 -7.75
N PHE A 192 -18.26 -16.57 -7.78
CA PHE A 192 -17.32 -17.50 -7.15
C PHE A 192 -17.05 -17.16 -5.68
N TYR A 193 -16.76 -15.89 -5.36
CA TYR A 193 -16.44 -15.47 -3.99
C TYR A 193 -17.64 -14.93 -3.21
N GLY A 194 -18.77 -14.65 -3.87
CA GLY A 194 -19.91 -13.97 -3.25
C GLY A 194 -19.64 -12.49 -2.97
N CYS A 195 -18.73 -11.85 -3.72
CA CYS A 195 -18.41 -10.44 -3.54
C CYS A 195 -19.62 -9.55 -3.84
N ASN A 196 -19.86 -8.55 -2.99
CA ASN A 196 -20.88 -7.53 -3.25
C ASN A 196 -20.29 -6.39 -4.08
N ILE A 197 -20.41 -6.52 -5.40
CA ILE A 197 -20.09 -5.46 -6.36
C ILE A 197 -21.33 -4.59 -6.51
N LEU A 198 -21.24 -3.33 -6.04
CA LEU A 198 -22.36 -2.40 -6.05
C LEU A 198 -22.70 -1.95 -7.47
N ALA A 199 -21.69 -1.40 -8.15
CA ALA A 199 -21.79 -0.84 -9.50
C ALA A 199 -20.37 -0.65 -10.04
N TRP A 200 -20.27 -0.54 -11.35
CA TRP A 200 -19.07 -0.05 -12.03
C TRP A 200 -19.38 1.24 -12.79
N THR A 201 -18.36 2.03 -13.06
CA THR A 201 -18.45 3.27 -13.83
C THR A 201 -17.18 3.46 -14.68
N LEU A 202 -17.24 4.36 -15.65
CA LEU A 202 -16.15 4.64 -16.60
C LEU A 202 -15.77 6.12 -16.49
N THR A 203 -14.48 6.46 -16.50
CA THR A 203 -14.02 7.86 -16.53
C THR A 203 -14.45 8.56 -17.82
N ASP A 204 -14.66 9.87 -17.79
CA ASP A 204 -15.11 10.63 -18.97
C ASP A 204 -13.98 10.90 -19.97
N LYS A 205 -12.72 10.83 -19.52
CA LYS A 205 -11.53 10.93 -20.34
C LYS A 205 -10.49 9.88 -19.92
N PRO A 206 -9.68 9.40 -20.89
CA PRO A 206 -8.63 8.46 -20.58
C PRO A 206 -7.60 9.12 -19.67
N MET A 207 -7.10 8.35 -18.71
CA MET A 207 -5.96 8.77 -17.89
C MET A 207 -4.69 8.81 -18.74
N LEU A 208 -3.78 9.72 -18.38
CA LEU A 208 -2.43 9.73 -18.96
C LEU A 208 -1.45 9.36 -17.84
N ILE A 209 -1.01 8.11 -17.85
CA ILE A 209 -0.12 7.54 -16.84
C ILE A 209 1.23 7.26 -17.49
N ASN A 210 2.30 7.76 -16.89
CA ASN A 210 3.67 7.46 -17.30
C ASN A 210 4.48 7.01 -16.07
N PRO A 211 4.57 5.70 -15.81
CA PRO A 211 5.38 5.14 -14.74
C PRO A 211 6.87 5.39 -14.98
N SER A 212 7.65 5.50 -13.90
CA SER A 212 9.10 5.71 -13.97
C SER A 212 9.79 5.29 -12.67
N ILE A 213 11.06 4.91 -12.75
CA ILE A 213 11.94 4.84 -11.58
C ILE A 213 12.64 6.20 -11.44
N ASN A 214 12.57 6.82 -10.26
CA ASN A 214 13.18 8.12 -10.05
C ASN A 214 14.68 8.02 -9.71
N GLU A 215 15.32 9.17 -9.51
CA GLU A 215 16.76 9.25 -9.22
C GLU A 215 17.19 8.60 -7.88
N PHE A 216 16.23 8.34 -6.97
CA PHE A 216 16.44 7.63 -5.72
C PHE A 216 16.20 6.11 -5.85
N GLY A 217 15.91 5.62 -7.06
CA GLY A 217 15.82 4.19 -7.38
C GLY A 217 14.48 3.54 -7.06
N PHE A 218 13.47 4.29 -6.63
CA PHE A 218 12.12 3.76 -6.36
C PHE A 218 11.09 4.20 -7.41
N SER A 219 9.96 3.51 -7.45
CA SER A 219 8.89 3.75 -8.42
C SER A 219 8.08 5.01 -8.12
N SER A 220 7.80 5.75 -9.19
CA SER A 220 7.13 7.03 -9.26
C SER A 220 6.48 7.16 -10.65
N GLY A 221 5.95 8.33 -11.01
CA GLY A 221 5.52 8.64 -12.35
C GLY A 221 4.61 9.86 -12.41
N SER A 222 4.13 10.16 -13.62
CA SER A 222 3.17 11.23 -13.83
C SER A 222 1.78 10.69 -14.13
N ILE A 223 0.77 11.36 -13.58
CA ILE A 223 -0.64 11.03 -13.76
C ILE A 223 -1.38 12.33 -14.13
N LYS A 224 -2.19 12.30 -15.19
CA LYS A 224 -3.07 13.40 -15.59
C LYS A 224 -4.51 12.90 -15.79
N ASN A 225 -5.46 13.84 -15.81
CA ASN A 225 -6.89 13.60 -15.94
C ASN A 225 -7.48 12.81 -14.74
N PHE A 226 -6.88 12.93 -13.55
CA PHE A 226 -7.31 12.18 -12.37
C PHE A 226 -8.58 12.74 -11.72
N GLU A 227 -8.93 13.99 -12.01
CA GLU A 227 -10.18 14.62 -11.58
C GLU A 227 -11.42 13.82 -12.00
N TYR A 228 -11.37 13.15 -13.16
CA TYR A 228 -12.47 12.30 -13.64
C TYR A 228 -12.63 11.03 -12.78
N VAL A 229 -11.54 10.50 -12.22
CA VAL A 229 -11.60 9.37 -11.27
C VAL A 229 -12.25 9.82 -9.96
N ILE A 230 -11.86 10.99 -9.44
CA ILE A 230 -12.41 11.53 -8.20
C ILE A 230 -13.92 11.77 -8.33
N GLU A 231 -14.38 12.33 -9.45
CA GLU A 231 -15.81 12.51 -9.72
C GLU A 231 -16.56 11.17 -9.66
N LYS A 232 -16.01 10.12 -10.29
CA LYS A 232 -16.60 8.79 -10.28
C LYS A 232 -16.59 8.15 -8.89
N ALA A 233 -15.54 8.37 -8.10
CA ALA A 233 -15.46 7.89 -6.72
C ALA A 233 -16.55 8.50 -5.84
N PHE A 234 -16.82 9.81 -5.96
CA PHE A 234 -17.91 10.46 -5.24
C PHE A 234 -19.28 9.92 -5.67
N LYS A 235 -19.53 9.74 -6.97
CA LYS A 235 -20.79 9.13 -7.47
C LYS A 235 -21.02 7.72 -6.92
N LEU A 236 -19.98 6.89 -6.86
CA LEU A 236 -20.07 5.55 -6.27
C LEU A 236 -20.31 5.59 -4.76
N LYS A 237 -19.65 6.52 -4.04
CA LYS A 237 -19.90 6.75 -2.62
C LYS A 237 -21.34 7.16 -2.35
N GLU A 238 -21.89 8.10 -3.12
CA GLU A 238 -23.29 8.53 -3.05
C GLU A 238 -24.26 7.38 -3.34
N ALA A 239 -23.91 6.48 -4.26
CA ALA A 239 -24.67 5.25 -4.53
C ALA A 239 -24.56 4.20 -3.41
N GLY A 240 -23.73 4.44 -2.39
CA GLY A 240 -23.58 3.57 -1.21
C GLY A 240 -22.39 2.62 -1.24
N ALA A 241 -21.36 2.91 -2.04
CA ALA A 241 -20.10 2.16 -1.99
C ALA A 241 -19.41 2.35 -0.64
N THR A 242 -18.80 1.29 -0.12
CA THR A 242 -18.01 1.32 1.12
C THR A 242 -16.53 1.06 0.89
N ALA A 243 -16.14 0.72 -0.35
CA ALA A 243 -14.78 0.53 -0.80
C ALA A 243 -14.72 0.77 -2.32
N ILE A 244 -13.58 1.21 -2.85
CA ILE A 244 -13.40 1.54 -4.27
C ILE A 244 -12.28 0.71 -4.90
N ALA A 245 -12.58 0.00 -5.98
CA ALA A 245 -11.57 -0.57 -6.86
C ALA A 245 -11.33 0.38 -8.03
N LEU A 246 -10.07 0.65 -8.36
CA LEU A 246 -9.67 1.46 -9.50
C LEU A 246 -8.92 0.59 -10.51
N CYS A 247 -9.41 0.56 -11.74
CA CYS A 247 -8.82 -0.18 -12.86
C CYS A 247 -8.40 0.80 -13.96
N THR A 248 -7.10 1.01 -14.13
CA THR A 248 -6.59 2.00 -15.09
C THR A 248 -5.80 1.37 -16.22
N ALA A 249 -5.87 1.98 -17.41
CA ALA A 249 -5.05 1.59 -18.53
C ALA A 249 -3.61 2.06 -18.29
N ILE A 250 -2.70 1.11 -18.11
CA ILE A 250 -1.28 1.41 -17.92
C ILE A 250 -0.51 0.98 -19.18
N PRO A 251 0.29 1.87 -19.79
CA PRO A 251 1.15 1.49 -20.91
C PRO A 251 2.21 0.47 -20.45
N ASP A 252 2.56 -0.47 -21.32
CA ASP A 252 3.64 -1.39 -21.00
C ASP A 252 4.97 -0.65 -20.88
N SER A 253 5.83 -1.14 -19.99
CA SER A 253 7.17 -0.60 -19.81
C SER A 253 8.24 -1.66 -20.08
N ASP A 254 9.22 -1.31 -20.91
CA ASP A 254 10.41 -2.14 -21.18
C ASP A 254 11.31 -2.27 -19.92
N SER A 255 11.10 -1.43 -18.90
CA SER A 255 11.83 -1.43 -17.63
C SER A 255 11.54 -2.66 -16.73
N SER A 256 10.66 -3.57 -17.16
CA SER A 256 10.21 -4.73 -16.39
C SER A 256 11.14 -5.96 -16.45
N GLN A 257 12.20 -5.96 -17.27
CA GLN A 257 13.03 -7.18 -17.44
C GLN A 257 13.74 -7.64 -16.16
N GLY A 258 14.27 -6.70 -15.36
CA GLY A 258 14.85 -7.03 -14.06
C GLY A 258 13.81 -7.62 -13.11
N TYR A 259 12.64 -6.97 -13.07
CA TYR A 259 11.51 -7.33 -12.20
C TYR A 259 10.99 -8.74 -12.51
N MET A 260 10.78 -9.07 -13.78
CA MET A 260 10.40 -10.41 -14.23
C MET A 260 11.36 -11.50 -13.74
N CYS A 261 12.67 -11.19 -13.72
CA CYS A 261 13.72 -12.09 -13.26
C CYS A 261 13.88 -12.12 -11.73
N GLY A 262 13.01 -11.46 -10.97
CA GLY A 262 13.08 -11.43 -9.51
C GLY A 262 14.13 -10.46 -8.95
N SER A 263 14.44 -9.41 -9.69
CA SER A 263 15.35 -8.34 -9.26
C SER A 263 14.80 -6.94 -9.53
N GLY A 264 15.23 -5.94 -8.76
CA GLY A 264 14.84 -4.55 -9.00
C GLY A 264 13.48 -4.19 -8.41
N VAL A 265 12.85 -3.16 -9.00
CA VAL A 265 11.69 -2.47 -8.47
C VAL A 265 10.54 -2.59 -9.46
N ASP A 266 9.34 -2.84 -8.94
CA ASP A 266 8.11 -2.75 -9.72
C ASP A 266 7.97 -1.34 -10.33
N PRO A 267 8.00 -1.17 -11.66
CA PRO A 267 7.93 0.14 -12.29
C PRO A 267 6.58 0.84 -12.09
N ILE A 268 5.48 0.12 -11.81
CA ILE A 268 4.14 0.70 -11.75
C ILE A 268 3.66 1.01 -10.32
N GLY A 269 4.13 0.30 -9.29
CA GLY A 269 3.63 0.42 -7.92
C GLY A 269 3.63 1.84 -7.34
N GLY A 270 4.55 2.70 -7.77
CA GLY A 270 4.59 4.12 -7.43
C GLY A 270 3.32 4.87 -7.85
N VAL A 271 2.97 4.83 -9.14
CA VAL A 271 1.76 5.49 -9.64
C VAL A 271 0.49 4.85 -9.08
N GLU A 272 0.46 3.53 -8.89
CA GLU A 272 -0.68 2.83 -8.28
C GLU A 272 -0.95 3.30 -6.85
N SER A 273 0.12 3.49 -6.06
CA SER A 273 0.02 4.01 -4.70
C SER A 273 -0.55 5.43 -4.69
N ILE A 274 -0.04 6.32 -5.55
CA ILE A 274 -0.50 7.71 -5.65
C ILE A 274 -2.00 7.76 -6.02
N MET A 275 -2.42 6.98 -7.00
CA MET A 275 -3.83 6.95 -7.43
C MET A 275 -4.76 6.50 -6.28
N SER A 276 -4.39 5.43 -5.57
CA SER A 276 -5.19 4.93 -4.44
C SER A 276 -5.22 5.95 -3.28
N HIS A 277 -4.09 6.58 -2.96
CA HIS A 277 -4.01 7.62 -1.92
C HIS A 277 -4.91 8.82 -2.23
N ILE A 278 -4.95 9.26 -3.49
CA ILE A 278 -5.82 10.38 -3.89
C ILE A 278 -7.30 10.00 -3.77
N VAL A 279 -7.70 8.82 -4.22
CA VAL A 279 -9.11 8.37 -4.09
C VAL A 279 -9.50 8.28 -2.62
N SER A 280 -8.67 7.65 -1.80
CA SER A 280 -8.93 7.46 -0.37
C SER A 280 -8.92 8.78 0.41
N SER A 281 -8.00 9.70 0.09
CA SER A 281 -8.00 11.05 0.67
C SER A 281 -9.18 11.91 0.20
N ALA A 282 -9.68 11.75 -1.03
CA ALA A 282 -10.85 12.50 -1.50
C ALA A 282 -12.13 12.09 -0.77
N CYS A 283 -12.40 10.78 -0.72
CA CYS A 283 -13.72 10.28 -0.33
C CYS A 283 -13.76 9.59 1.04
N GLY A 284 -12.63 9.34 1.70
CA GLY A 284 -12.58 8.63 2.98
C GLY A 284 -13.01 7.16 2.89
N LEU A 285 -12.95 6.57 1.70
CA LEU A 285 -13.15 5.14 1.49
C LEU A 285 -11.81 4.47 1.19
N VAL A 286 -11.64 3.24 1.68
CA VAL A 286 -10.48 2.44 1.30
C VAL A 286 -10.55 2.15 -0.19
N SER A 287 -9.43 2.37 -0.86
CA SER A 287 -9.29 2.07 -2.28
C SER A 287 -8.12 1.14 -2.55
N ALA A 288 -8.19 0.45 -3.68
CA ALA A 288 -7.06 -0.31 -4.20
C ALA A 288 -7.08 -0.29 -5.71
N HIS A 289 -5.89 -0.34 -6.28
CA HIS A 289 -5.65 -0.28 -7.71
C HIS A 289 -5.38 -1.68 -8.28
N GLY A 290 -5.91 -1.94 -9.48
CA GLY A 290 -5.55 -3.08 -10.31
C GLY A 290 -5.22 -2.58 -11.73
N PRO A 291 -4.00 -2.79 -12.25
CA PRO A 291 -3.62 -2.27 -13.54
C PRO A 291 -4.24 -3.10 -14.67
N VAL A 292 -4.64 -2.41 -15.74
CA VAL A 292 -4.99 -3.02 -17.03
C VAL A 292 -3.86 -2.70 -18.00
N LEU A 293 -2.96 -3.67 -18.17
CA LEU A 293 -1.81 -3.53 -19.06
C LEU A 293 -2.28 -3.55 -20.51
N LEU A 294 -1.82 -2.57 -21.30
CA LEU A 294 -2.39 -2.31 -22.63
C LEU A 294 -1.91 -3.24 -23.76
N SER A 295 -0.81 -3.99 -23.59
CA SER A 295 -0.41 -4.94 -24.64
C SER A 295 -1.18 -6.25 -24.58
N ASP A 296 -1.91 -6.51 -25.67
CA ASP A 296 -2.57 -7.80 -25.93
C ASP A 296 -1.57 -8.96 -26.22
N ASP A 297 -0.26 -8.66 -26.27
CA ASP A 297 0.79 -9.57 -26.73
C ASP A 297 1.79 -9.98 -25.63
N GLN A 298 1.58 -9.61 -24.36
CA GLN A 298 2.51 -9.97 -23.27
C GLN A 298 2.80 -11.48 -23.27
N HIS A 299 1.75 -12.32 -23.25
CA HIS A 299 1.88 -13.77 -23.28
C HIS A 299 2.62 -14.34 -24.51
N LYS A 300 2.62 -13.63 -25.64
CA LYS A 300 3.34 -14.07 -26.86
C LYS A 300 4.83 -13.74 -26.82
N LYS A 301 5.24 -12.75 -26.02
CA LYS A 301 6.62 -12.29 -25.89
C LYS A 301 7.30 -12.72 -24.60
N THR A 302 6.53 -13.18 -23.61
CA THR A 302 7.05 -13.64 -22.32
C THR A 302 7.79 -14.97 -22.46
N ASP A 303 9.06 -14.99 -22.04
CA ASP A 303 9.82 -16.23 -21.86
C ASP A 303 9.53 -16.86 -20.50
N TYR A 304 8.53 -17.74 -20.47
CA TYR A 304 8.09 -18.45 -19.27
C TYR A 304 9.19 -19.30 -18.59
N LYS A 305 10.31 -19.59 -19.26
CA LYS A 305 11.43 -20.32 -18.64
C LYS A 305 12.25 -19.47 -17.69
N ASN A 306 12.21 -18.14 -17.85
CA ASN A 306 13.09 -17.20 -17.16
C ASN A 306 12.34 -16.26 -16.19
N ILE A 307 11.11 -16.61 -15.81
CA ILE A 307 10.34 -15.86 -14.83
C ILE A 307 10.70 -16.35 -13.42
N SER A 308 10.97 -15.40 -12.52
CA SER A 308 11.16 -15.69 -11.10
C SER A 308 9.86 -16.22 -10.47
N PRO A 309 9.92 -17.19 -9.55
CA PRO A 309 8.76 -17.61 -8.77
C PRO A 309 8.04 -16.45 -8.05
N LEU A 310 8.77 -15.37 -7.72
CA LEU A 310 8.22 -14.18 -7.06
C LEU A 310 7.28 -13.38 -7.97
N ALA A 311 7.60 -13.29 -9.26
CA ALA A 311 6.83 -12.52 -10.25
C ALA A 311 5.81 -13.39 -11.01
N ALA A 312 5.93 -14.71 -10.92
CA ALA A 312 5.15 -15.65 -11.73
C ALA A 312 3.64 -15.42 -11.66
N GLY A 313 3.10 -15.03 -10.50
CA GLY A 313 1.67 -14.76 -10.31
C GLY A 313 1.12 -13.67 -11.25
N GLU A 314 1.93 -12.65 -11.55
CA GLU A 314 1.56 -11.54 -12.43
C GLU A 314 1.56 -11.98 -13.91
N TYR A 315 2.58 -12.74 -14.33
CA TYR A 315 2.77 -13.13 -15.73
C TYR A 315 1.89 -14.30 -16.19
N ILE A 316 1.27 -15.04 -15.27
CA ILE A 316 0.21 -16.00 -15.60
C ILE A 316 -1.19 -15.37 -15.63
N ALA A 317 -1.32 -14.14 -15.14
CA ALA A 317 -2.59 -13.45 -15.02
C ALA A 317 -2.83 -12.55 -16.24
N GLU A 318 -4.04 -12.59 -16.75
CA GLU A 318 -4.48 -11.59 -17.73
C GLU A 318 -4.97 -10.31 -17.06
N THR A 319 -5.37 -10.35 -15.78
CA THR A 319 -5.90 -9.23 -14.98
C THR A 319 -5.49 -9.35 -13.51
N PHE A 320 -5.46 -8.21 -12.82
CA PHE A 320 -5.15 -8.09 -11.39
C PHE A 320 -6.39 -7.91 -10.52
N LEU A 321 -7.55 -7.67 -11.15
CA LEU A 321 -8.80 -7.32 -10.49
C LEU A 321 -9.30 -8.37 -9.48
N PRO A 322 -9.13 -9.70 -9.68
CA PRO A 322 -9.59 -10.69 -8.71
C PRO A 322 -9.00 -10.49 -7.31
N SER A 323 -7.69 -10.27 -7.21
CA SER A 323 -7.02 -10.03 -5.93
C SER A 323 -7.45 -8.72 -5.27
N VAL A 324 -7.59 -7.65 -6.06
CA VAL A 324 -8.06 -6.33 -5.59
C VAL A 324 -9.46 -6.43 -4.99
N ILE A 325 -10.40 -7.04 -5.71
CA ILE A 325 -11.77 -7.23 -5.21
C ILE A 325 -11.77 -8.11 -3.96
N SER A 326 -10.99 -9.19 -3.95
CA SER A 326 -10.89 -10.08 -2.79
C SER A 326 -10.38 -9.36 -1.55
N GLY A 327 -9.34 -8.52 -1.70
CA GLY A 327 -8.78 -7.69 -0.62
C GLY A 327 -9.77 -6.66 -0.09
N LEU A 328 -10.45 -5.92 -0.99
CA LEU A 328 -11.44 -4.91 -0.60
C LEU A 328 -12.66 -5.46 0.15
N ARG A 329 -12.91 -6.78 0.13
CA ARG A 329 -13.90 -7.42 1.03
C ARG A 329 -13.55 -7.21 2.50
N PHE A 330 -12.26 -7.11 2.81
CA PHE A 330 -11.68 -6.94 4.15
C PHE A 330 -11.25 -5.49 4.42
N ALA A 331 -11.60 -4.55 3.55
CA ALA A 331 -11.37 -3.14 3.80
C ALA A 331 -12.15 -2.69 5.05
N PRO A 332 -11.52 -2.02 6.02
CA PRO A 332 -12.24 -1.47 7.16
C PRO A 332 -13.12 -0.29 6.75
N GLN A 333 -14.12 0.02 7.58
CA GLN A 333 -14.84 1.30 7.51
C GLN A 333 -14.17 2.32 8.42
N ILE A 334 -14.07 3.56 7.96
CA ILE A 334 -13.62 4.68 8.78
C ILE A 334 -14.82 5.20 9.58
N THR A 335 -14.75 5.15 10.91
CA THR A 335 -15.88 5.52 11.78
C THR A 335 -15.42 5.76 13.21
N GLU A 336 -16.15 6.59 13.95
CA GLU A 336 -15.96 6.83 15.39
C GLU A 336 -16.89 5.96 16.26
N SER A 337 -17.49 4.91 15.69
CA SER A 337 -18.31 3.95 16.44
C SER A 337 -17.59 3.42 17.69
N PRO A 338 -18.28 3.15 18.81
CA PRO A 338 -17.67 2.57 20.02
C PRO A 338 -16.91 1.26 19.80
N ASP A 339 -17.28 0.49 18.77
CA ASP A 339 -16.65 -0.79 18.41
C ASP A 339 -15.43 -0.63 17.48
N SER A 340 -15.18 0.59 17.01
CA SER A 340 -14.03 0.91 16.17
C SER A 340 -12.72 0.69 16.92
N LYS A 341 -11.68 0.41 16.14
CA LYS A 341 -10.31 0.21 16.59
C LYS A 341 -9.54 1.49 16.35
N SER A 342 -8.75 1.87 17.35
CA SER A 342 -7.84 3.00 17.27
C SER A 342 -6.39 2.50 17.22
N VAL A 343 -5.44 3.40 17.03
CA VAL A 343 -4.00 3.08 17.15
C VAL A 343 -3.65 2.35 18.46
N LYS A 344 -4.42 2.58 19.54
CA LYS A 344 -4.22 1.90 20.85
C LYS A 344 -4.42 0.39 20.79
N ASN A 345 -5.07 -0.12 19.74
CA ASN A 345 -5.26 -1.55 19.54
C ASN A 345 -4.10 -2.21 18.78
N VAL A 346 -3.08 -1.46 18.38
CA VAL A 346 -1.91 -1.94 17.63
C VAL A 346 -0.83 -2.45 18.58
N SER A 347 -0.60 -3.76 18.56
CA SER A 347 0.38 -4.45 19.41
C SER A 347 1.80 -4.37 18.85
N SER A 348 1.93 -4.41 17.52
CA SER A 348 3.23 -4.41 16.84
C SER A 348 3.10 -3.95 15.41
N ILE A 349 4.11 -3.22 14.94
CA ILE A 349 4.23 -2.78 13.55
C ILE A 349 5.52 -3.35 12.98
N ILE A 350 5.39 -4.20 11.96
CA ILE A 350 6.49 -4.93 11.35
C ILE A 350 6.79 -4.32 9.99
N VAL A 351 8.02 -3.86 9.78
CA VAL A 351 8.47 -3.16 8.57
C VAL A 351 9.84 -3.68 8.09
N PRO A 352 10.16 -3.56 6.79
CA PRO A 352 11.52 -3.78 6.28
C PRO A 352 12.54 -2.86 6.97
N TYR A 353 13.78 -3.33 7.07
CA TYR A 353 14.83 -2.69 7.86
C TYR A 353 15.09 -1.23 7.50
N ASN A 354 15.05 -0.89 6.22
CA ASN A 354 15.30 0.45 5.69
C ASN A 354 14.04 1.09 5.10
N ALA A 355 12.83 0.66 5.48
CA ALA A 355 11.57 1.18 4.94
C ALA A 355 10.54 1.56 6.01
N PHE A 356 11.02 2.05 7.16
CA PHE A 356 10.21 2.50 8.30
C PHE A 356 9.82 3.99 8.23
N GLY A 357 10.07 4.63 7.08
CA GLY A 357 10.08 6.08 6.91
C GLY A 357 8.73 6.79 6.83
N SER A 358 7.61 6.14 7.16
CA SER A 358 6.27 6.74 7.06
C SER A 358 5.91 7.50 8.34
N ALA A 359 5.03 8.51 8.21
CA ALA A 359 4.62 9.35 9.34
C ALA A 359 3.98 8.54 10.47
N GLY A 360 3.12 7.58 10.13
CA GLY A 360 2.45 6.71 11.10
C GLY A 360 3.42 5.81 11.86
N VAL A 361 4.44 5.28 11.17
CA VAL A 361 5.48 4.44 11.79
C VAL A 361 6.34 5.25 12.75
N PHE A 362 6.78 6.45 12.37
CA PHE A 362 7.52 7.33 13.26
C PHE A 362 6.72 7.68 14.52
N TYR A 363 5.49 8.11 14.32
CA TYR A 363 4.58 8.46 15.41
C TYR A 363 4.36 7.29 16.37
N CYS A 364 4.06 6.09 15.86
CA CYS A 364 3.86 4.92 16.73
C CYS A 364 5.14 4.50 17.47
N ASN A 365 6.32 4.63 16.85
CA ASN A 365 7.56 4.33 17.53
C ASN A 365 7.85 5.30 18.67
N GLU A 366 7.59 6.60 18.46
CA GLU A 366 7.74 7.64 19.48
C GLU A 366 6.81 7.42 20.68
N GLU A 367 5.53 7.12 20.42
CA GLU A 367 4.50 7.03 21.46
C GLU A 367 4.40 5.65 22.13
N PHE A 368 4.61 4.56 21.39
CA PHE A 368 4.31 3.20 21.86
C PHE A 368 5.51 2.25 21.82
N GLN A 369 6.61 2.61 21.14
CA GLN A 369 7.81 1.76 20.98
C GLN A 369 7.49 0.34 20.47
N ASN A 370 6.47 0.20 19.62
CA ASN A 370 5.94 -1.08 19.13
C ASN A 370 6.37 -1.41 17.69
N VAL A 371 7.37 -0.72 17.15
CA VAL A 371 7.88 -0.94 15.79
C VAL A 371 9.03 -1.94 15.79
N VAL A 372 8.96 -2.92 14.88
CA VAL A 372 9.94 -3.99 14.67
C VAL A 372 10.49 -3.91 13.24
N LEU A 373 11.80 -3.71 13.13
CA LEU A 373 12.54 -3.71 11.87
C LEU A 373 13.09 -5.11 11.58
N VAL A 374 12.92 -5.60 10.35
CA VAL A 374 13.37 -6.95 9.94
C VAL A 374 14.56 -6.86 8.98
N LYS A 375 15.77 -7.24 9.42
CA LYS A 375 17.03 -7.05 8.67
C LYS A 375 17.10 -7.76 7.33
N GLU A 376 16.53 -8.96 7.22
CA GLU A 376 16.53 -9.72 5.96
C GLU A 376 15.62 -9.11 4.89
N ASN A 377 14.69 -8.23 5.25
CA ASN A 377 13.89 -7.51 4.28
C ASN A 377 14.47 -6.12 4.06
N LYS A 378 15.23 -5.97 2.98
CA LYS A 378 15.80 -4.70 2.54
C LYS A 378 15.15 -4.24 1.24
N THR A 379 15.19 -2.92 1.05
CA THR A 379 14.64 -2.19 -0.10
C THR A 379 15.72 -1.35 -0.76
N CYS A 380 15.39 -0.66 -1.85
CA CYS A 380 16.30 0.28 -2.51
C CYS A 380 16.54 1.60 -1.74
N LEU A 381 15.80 1.85 -0.66
CA LEU A 381 15.88 3.10 0.11
C LEU A 381 17.21 3.23 0.88
N ASP A 382 17.77 4.43 0.93
CA ASP A 382 19.05 4.73 1.60
C ASP A 382 18.81 5.28 3.01
N ILE A 383 18.14 4.47 3.84
CA ILE A 383 17.72 4.86 5.19
C ILE A 383 18.41 3.97 6.22
N SER A 384 18.97 4.59 7.26
CA SER A 384 19.52 3.90 8.41
C SER A 384 18.87 4.37 9.72
N PRO A 385 18.42 3.45 10.59
CA PRO A 385 17.99 3.81 11.95
C PRO A 385 19.07 4.58 12.73
N ASP A 386 20.34 4.27 12.48
CA ASP A 386 21.49 4.90 13.16
C ASP A 386 21.66 6.38 12.83
N ASP A 387 21.10 6.86 11.72
CA ASP A 387 21.16 8.28 11.36
C ASP A 387 20.20 9.12 12.20
N LEU A 388 19.05 8.54 12.62
CA LEU A 388 17.93 9.29 13.18
C LEU A 388 18.00 9.41 14.71
N ASN A 389 18.96 8.75 15.37
CA ASN A 389 19.01 8.60 16.84
C ASN A 389 17.70 8.04 17.45
N ILE A 390 16.93 7.28 16.65
CA ILE A 390 15.69 6.63 17.09
C ILE A 390 16.00 5.17 17.44
N ARG A 391 15.43 4.68 18.53
CA ARG A 391 15.51 3.27 18.90
C ARG A 391 14.34 2.50 18.31
N PHE A 392 14.64 1.40 17.65
CA PHE A 392 13.67 0.42 17.19
C PHE A 392 14.00 -0.95 17.75
N LYS A 393 12.99 -1.83 17.89
CA LYS A 393 13.27 -3.26 18.02
C LYS A 393 13.72 -3.78 16.66
N VAL A 394 14.82 -4.53 16.63
CA VAL A 394 15.37 -5.09 15.39
C VAL A 394 15.47 -6.60 15.54
N VAL A 395 15.04 -7.33 14.51
CA VAL A 395 15.18 -8.79 14.39
C VAL A 395 15.92 -9.11 13.10
N ASP A 396 16.55 -10.28 13.03
CA ASP A 396 17.34 -10.66 11.86
C ASP A 396 16.42 -11.12 10.72
N SER A 397 15.35 -11.84 11.05
CA SER A 397 14.44 -12.46 10.07
C SER A 397 12.97 -12.46 10.50
N TYR A 398 12.06 -12.67 9.55
CA TYR A 398 10.64 -12.87 9.82
C TYR A 398 10.38 -14.14 10.62
N ILE A 399 11.23 -15.17 10.50
CA ILE A 399 11.07 -16.39 11.30
C ILE A 399 11.23 -16.08 12.80
N ASP A 400 12.07 -15.11 13.17
CA ASP A 400 12.31 -14.70 14.58
C ASP A 400 11.09 -14.07 15.26
N ILE A 401 10.09 -13.64 14.47
CA ILE A 401 8.82 -13.08 14.96
C ILE A 401 7.62 -13.99 14.68
N THR A 402 7.88 -15.23 14.28
CA THR A 402 6.88 -16.30 14.16
C THR A 402 7.14 -17.40 15.20
N ASN A 403 6.22 -18.35 15.32
CA ASN A 403 6.42 -19.55 16.13
C ASN A 403 5.79 -20.78 15.45
N SER A 404 6.09 -21.97 15.97
CA SER A 404 5.63 -23.24 15.39
C SER A 404 4.11 -23.33 15.27
N ARG A 405 3.37 -22.75 16.22
CA ARG A 405 1.90 -22.70 16.17
C ARG A 405 1.42 -21.81 15.02
N MET A 406 1.94 -20.59 14.91
CA MET A 406 1.58 -19.66 13.84
C MET A 406 1.82 -20.26 12.45
N LEU A 407 2.95 -20.95 12.27
CA LEU A 407 3.32 -21.60 11.02
C LEU A 407 2.47 -22.84 10.73
N SER A 408 2.16 -23.64 11.75
CA SER A 408 1.29 -24.82 11.57
C SER A 408 -0.14 -24.42 11.23
N GLU A 409 -0.68 -23.37 11.88
CA GLU A 409 -2.05 -22.89 11.66
C GLU A 409 -2.21 -22.16 10.32
N SER A 410 -1.13 -21.64 9.73
CA SER A 410 -1.19 -20.94 8.43
C SER A 410 -1.31 -21.89 7.23
N GLY A 411 -0.91 -23.16 7.40
CA GLY A 411 -0.95 -24.18 6.34
C GLY A 411 0.04 -23.94 5.19
N ILE A 412 1.02 -23.07 5.37
CA ILE A 412 2.05 -22.77 4.35
C ILE A 412 3.25 -23.71 4.49
N ASP A 413 3.97 -23.92 3.40
CA ASP A 413 5.34 -24.45 3.48
C ASP A 413 6.27 -23.35 4.01
N THR A 414 7.02 -23.64 5.08
CA THR A 414 7.97 -22.70 5.68
C THR A 414 9.09 -22.28 4.73
N ASP A 415 9.40 -23.07 3.69
CA ASP A 415 10.37 -22.68 2.67
C ASP A 415 9.91 -21.44 1.88
N ALA A 416 8.61 -21.14 1.83
CA ALA A 416 8.09 -19.90 1.25
C ALA A 416 8.52 -18.63 2.02
N LEU A 417 8.94 -18.77 3.29
CA LEU A 417 9.49 -17.69 4.11
C LEU A 417 11.00 -17.52 3.95
N ARG A 418 11.64 -18.28 3.06
CA ARG A 418 13.07 -18.14 2.75
C ARG A 418 13.26 -17.43 1.42
N ARG A 419 14.44 -16.82 1.25
CA ARG A 419 14.88 -16.20 0.00
C ARG A 419 16.30 -16.67 -0.33
N PRO A 420 16.62 -16.91 -1.62
CA PRO A 420 15.73 -16.86 -2.78
C PRO A 420 14.73 -18.03 -2.81
N ILE A 421 13.55 -17.81 -3.42
CA ILE A 421 12.60 -18.90 -3.72
C ILE A 421 13.10 -19.66 -4.95
N LYS A 422 13.25 -20.98 -4.82
CA LYS A 422 13.72 -21.83 -5.92
C LYS A 422 12.58 -22.20 -6.86
N SER A 423 12.86 -22.24 -8.16
CA SER A 423 11.93 -22.74 -9.16
C SER A 423 11.68 -24.25 -8.98
N ILE A 424 10.45 -24.67 -9.29
CA ILE A 424 10.05 -26.08 -9.30
C ILE A 424 10.89 -26.86 -10.33
N GLN A 425 11.42 -28.01 -9.93
CA GLN A 425 12.29 -28.85 -10.76
C GLN A 425 11.53 -30.01 -11.40
N LYS A 426 11.94 -30.38 -12.62
CA LYS A 426 11.50 -31.63 -13.26
C LYS A 426 12.28 -32.80 -12.65
N ILE A 427 11.58 -33.86 -12.26
CA ILE A 427 12.18 -35.12 -11.77
C ILE A 427 12.59 -36.01 -12.95
#